data_AF-A0A7S2CZI0-F1
#
_entry.id   AF-A0A7S2CZI0-F1
#
_cell.length_a   1.000
_cell.length_b   1.000
_cell.length_c   1.000
_cell.angle_alpha   90.00
_cell.angle_beta   90.00
_cell.angle_gamma   90.00
#
_symmetry.space_group_name_H-M   'P 1'
#
loop_
_entity.id
_entity.type
_entity.pdbx_description
1 polymer ?
#
loop_
_entity_poly.entity_id
_entity_poly.type
_entity_poly.pdbx_seq_one_letter_code
_entity_poly.pdbx_strand_id
1 'polypeptide(L)'
;PKTTPSMAAHKPITYQRERTGKQKNEIFVDILERLNVLFSPSGLVLNSTIDGCIQMKSYLSGNPELRLALNEDLVIGKGGAYGSVTLDDCNFHECVQLQDFETSRTLSFIPPDGEFVVLNYRVTGEFRAPFRVFPAIDEVSPYKLDVTIRCRADIPETNYGANVVIRIPVPRNTASAGCELAQNAVGQQAEFSNTAKHVTWTIKKFQGNTEQTIRVKITLSDPATTNTRKEIGPISLNFEVPMYNVSNLAVRYLRIAEQGKAYNPYRWVRYVTQ
;
A
#
# COMPACT_ATOMS: atom_id res chain seq x y z
N PRO A 1 -5.26 -17.54 22.75
CA PRO A 1 -4.37 -17.84 21.61
C PRO A 1 -3.48 -16.62 21.31
N LYS A 2 -2.21 -16.67 21.70
CA LYS A 2 -1.27 -15.54 21.54
C LYS A 2 -0.84 -15.46 20.07
N THR A 3 -1.27 -14.41 19.38
CA THR A 3 -0.76 -14.05 18.05
C THR A 3 0.65 -13.50 18.24
N THR A 4 1.65 -14.20 17.71
CA THR A 4 3.05 -13.75 17.76
C THR A 4 3.26 -12.58 16.79
N PRO A 5 4.04 -11.54 17.16
CA PRO A 5 4.38 -10.45 16.24
C PRO A 5 5.09 -10.98 14.98
N SER A 6 4.67 -10.46 13.83
CA SER A 6 5.03 -10.98 12.51
C SER A 6 6.51 -10.78 12.16
N MET A 7 7.29 -11.86 12.13
CA MET A 7 8.54 -11.94 11.35
C MET A 7 8.29 -12.18 9.85
N ALA A 8 7.04 -12.17 9.39
CA ALA A 8 6.69 -12.47 8.00
C ALA A 8 7.16 -11.38 7.03
N ALA A 9 7.37 -10.14 7.50
CA ALA A 9 7.87 -9.04 6.67
C ALA A 9 9.31 -9.25 6.17
N HIS A 10 10.09 -10.11 6.81
CA HIS A 10 11.52 -10.30 6.53
C HIS A 10 11.88 -11.67 5.93
N LYS A 11 10.92 -12.56 5.66
CA LYS A 11 11.23 -13.85 5.02
C LYS A 11 11.17 -13.73 3.50
N PRO A 12 12.31 -13.87 2.78
CA PRO A 12 12.28 -14.07 1.34
C PRO A 12 11.56 -15.39 1.04
N ILE A 13 10.57 -15.35 0.14
CA ILE A 13 9.84 -16.53 -0.32
C ILE A 13 10.74 -17.27 -1.31
N THR A 14 11.72 -18.02 -0.81
CA THR A 14 12.49 -18.94 -1.64
C THR A 14 11.84 -20.32 -1.56
N TYR A 15 11.55 -20.92 -2.72
CA TYR A 15 11.20 -22.35 -2.90
C TYR A 15 12.39 -23.22 -2.46
N GLN A 16 12.70 -23.27 -1.17
CA GLN A 16 13.53 -24.34 -0.64
C GLN A 16 12.61 -25.52 -0.40
N ARG A 17 12.46 -26.39 -1.41
CA ARG A 17 12.20 -27.81 -1.15
C ARG A 17 13.36 -28.28 -0.25
N GLU A 18 13.15 -28.22 1.07
CA GLU A 18 14.04 -28.91 2.00
C GLU A 18 14.12 -30.36 1.52
N ARG A 19 15.34 -30.78 1.18
CA ARG A 19 15.69 -32.09 0.60
C ARG A 19 15.46 -33.24 1.60
N THR A 20 14.68 -33.00 2.66
CA THR A 20 14.47 -33.82 3.85
C THR A 20 12.99 -33.83 4.24
N GLY A 21 12.18 -34.49 3.43
CA GLY A 21 11.18 -35.47 3.92
C GLY A 21 9.87 -35.03 4.57
N LYS A 22 9.62 -33.75 4.94
CA LYS A 22 8.27 -33.32 5.38
C LYS A 22 7.93 -31.91 4.93
N GLN A 23 6.92 -31.79 4.06
CA GLN A 23 6.31 -30.51 3.72
C GLN A 23 5.66 -29.94 5.00
N LYS A 24 6.11 -28.77 5.43
CA LYS A 24 5.54 -28.06 6.58
C LYS A 24 4.13 -27.61 6.18
N ASN A 25 3.14 -27.93 7.01
CA ASN A 25 1.77 -27.47 6.79
C ASN A 25 1.69 -25.99 7.18
N GLU A 26 1.64 -25.12 6.18
CA GLU A 26 1.62 -23.68 6.36
C GLU A 26 0.55 -23.05 5.45
N ILE A 27 -0.06 -21.98 5.93
CA ILE A 27 -0.99 -21.17 5.17
C ILE A 27 -0.70 -19.68 5.40
N PHE A 28 -0.75 -18.93 4.32
CA PHE A 28 -0.51 -17.49 4.29
C PHE A 28 -1.74 -16.78 3.76
N VAL A 29 -2.15 -15.69 4.41
CA VAL A 29 -3.25 -14.83 4.00
C VAL A 29 -2.74 -13.39 3.91
N ASP A 30 -2.71 -12.86 2.71
CA ASP A 30 -2.25 -11.52 2.41
C ASP A 30 -3.45 -10.67 2.00
N ILE A 31 -3.71 -9.60 2.73
CA ILE A 31 -4.66 -8.57 2.32
C ILE A 31 -3.84 -7.51 1.60
N LEU A 32 -4.02 -7.41 0.28
CA LEU A 32 -3.28 -6.49 -0.57
C LEU A 32 -4.23 -5.41 -1.06
N GLU A 33 -3.87 -4.14 -0.85
CA GLU A 33 -4.64 -3.00 -1.31
C GLU A 33 -3.76 -2.11 -2.18
N ARG A 34 -4.22 -1.84 -3.41
CA ARG A 34 -3.63 -0.85 -4.31
C ARG A 34 -4.49 0.40 -4.31
N LEU A 35 -3.89 1.53 -3.94
CA LEU A 35 -4.53 2.83 -3.90
C LEU A 35 -4.27 3.59 -5.18
N ASN A 36 -5.32 4.19 -5.73
CA ASN A 36 -5.20 5.20 -6.77
C ASN A 36 -5.83 6.49 -6.24
N VAL A 37 -5.01 7.51 -6.00
CA VAL A 37 -5.47 8.80 -5.45
C VAL A 37 -4.97 9.95 -6.30
N LEU A 38 -5.89 10.83 -6.69
CA LEU A 38 -5.60 12.07 -7.39
C LEU A 38 -5.95 13.25 -6.49
N PHE A 39 -4.97 14.12 -6.24
CA PHE A 39 -5.16 15.35 -5.48
C PHE A 39 -5.23 16.57 -6.40
N SER A 40 -6.03 17.56 -6.01
CA SER A 40 -5.97 18.90 -6.57
C SER A 40 -4.70 19.63 -6.08
N PRO A 41 -4.29 20.73 -6.73
CA PRO A 41 -3.22 21.59 -6.22
C PRO A 41 -3.48 22.17 -4.83
N SER A 42 -4.75 22.28 -4.41
CA SER A 42 -5.13 22.75 -3.06
C SER A 42 -5.11 21.63 -2.01
N GLY A 43 -4.77 20.39 -2.39
CA GLY A 43 -4.72 19.22 -1.51
C GLY A 43 -6.07 18.54 -1.29
N LEU A 44 -7.09 18.87 -2.07
CA LEU A 44 -8.38 18.16 -2.05
C LEU A 44 -8.26 16.85 -2.82
N VAL A 45 -8.90 15.79 -2.33
CA VAL A 45 -9.00 14.52 -3.07
C VAL A 45 -10.01 14.69 -4.21
N LEU A 46 -9.56 14.55 -5.45
CA LEU A 46 -10.40 14.60 -6.65
C LEU A 46 -10.92 13.21 -7.04
N ASN A 47 -10.10 12.19 -6.84
CA ASN A 47 -10.45 10.80 -7.06
C ASN A 47 -9.69 9.91 -6.07
N SER A 48 -10.33 8.88 -5.55
CA SER A 48 -9.71 7.92 -4.64
C SER A 48 -10.38 6.56 -4.82
N THR A 49 -9.59 5.54 -5.14
CA THR A 49 -10.06 4.15 -5.23
C THR A 49 -9.08 3.21 -4.56
N ILE A 50 -9.61 2.12 -4.01
CA ILE A 50 -8.85 0.97 -3.53
C ILE A 50 -9.26 -0.22 -4.39
N ASP A 51 -8.28 -0.83 -5.05
CA ASP A 51 -8.41 -2.16 -5.63
C ASP A 51 -7.74 -3.14 -4.68
N GLY A 52 -8.53 -3.95 -3.99
CA GLY A 52 -8.03 -4.87 -2.98
C GLY A 52 -8.24 -6.34 -3.32
N CYS A 53 -7.42 -7.19 -2.75
CA CYS A 53 -7.63 -8.64 -2.78
C CYS A 53 -7.18 -9.32 -1.49
N ILE A 54 -7.78 -10.48 -1.23
CA ILE A 54 -7.29 -11.44 -0.24
C ILE A 54 -6.62 -12.57 -1.02
N GLN A 55 -5.30 -12.58 -0.98
CA GLN A 55 -4.47 -13.60 -1.60
C GLN A 55 -4.09 -14.67 -0.58
N MET A 56 -4.24 -15.94 -0.94
CA MET A 56 -3.93 -17.06 -0.08
C MET A 56 -2.85 -17.94 -0.70
N LYS A 57 -1.93 -18.42 0.14
CA LYS A 57 -0.97 -19.48 -0.23
C LYS A 57 -1.17 -20.67 0.70
N SER A 58 -1.68 -21.78 0.16
CA SER A 58 -1.97 -23.00 0.92
C SER A 58 -0.93 -24.08 0.61
N TYR A 59 -0.27 -24.56 1.67
CA TYR A 59 0.63 -25.72 1.63
C TYR A 59 0.15 -26.79 2.62
N LEU A 60 -1.18 -26.92 2.76
CA LEU A 60 -1.83 -27.81 3.70
C LEU A 60 -2.00 -29.21 3.10
N SER A 61 -1.55 -30.24 3.80
CA SER A 61 -1.75 -31.62 3.38
C SER A 61 -3.24 -31.97 3.34
N GLY A 62 -3.69 -32.64 2.28
CA GLY A 62 -5.05 -33.16 2.16
C GLY A 62 -6.15 -32.10 2.00
N ASN A 63 -5.79 -30.84 1.76
CA ASN A 63 -6.70 -29.73 1.44
C ASN A 63 -7.93 -29.68 2.37
N PRO A 64 -7.72 -29.49 3.69
CA PRO A 64 -8.82 -29.39 4.63
C PRO A 64 -9.72 -28.20 4.29
N GLU A 65 -11.01 -28.32 4.63
CA GLU A 65 -11.94 -27.20 4.60
C GLU A 65 -11.44 -26.06 5.50
N LEU A 66 -11.54 -24.84 5.01
CA LEU A 66 -11.16 -23.60 5.67
C LEU A 66 -12.39 -22.75 5.93
N ARG A 67 -12.37 -22.03 7.06
CA ARG A 67 -13.32 -20.95 7.34
C ARG A 67 -12.58 -19.66 7.66
N LEU A 68 -12.73 -18.67 6.78
CA LEU A 68 -12.13 -17.35 6.89
C LEU A 68 -13.22 -16.34 7.27
N ALA A 69 -13.14 -15.77 8.48
CA ALA A 69 -14.08 -14.74 8.91
C ALA A 69 -13.49 -13.34 8.73
N LEU A 70 -14.26 -12.48 8.08
CA LEU A 70 -13.98 -11.05 7.88
C LEU A 70 -14.70 -10.22 8.96
N ASN A 71 -14.67 -8.90 8.85
CA ASN A 71 -15.37 -7.99 9.77
C ASN A 71 -16.87 -8.34 9.86
N GLU A 72 -17.46 -8.29 11.07
CA GLU A 72 -18.89 -8.57 11.26
C GLU A 72 -19.78 -7.49 10.63
N ASP A 73 -19.29 -6.25 10.67
CA ASP A 73 -19.92 -5.06 10.11
C ASP A 73 -19.55 -4.83 8.64
N LEU A 74 -18.96 -5.82 7.95
CA LEU A 74 -18.68 -5.73 6.53
C LEU A 74 -19.98 -5.55 5.73
N VAL A 75 -20.04 -4.52 4.90
CA VAL A 75 -21.14 -4.25 3.98
C VAL A 75 -20.61 -4.25 2.55
N ILE A 76 -21.36 -4.86 1.63
CA ILE A 76 -21.08 -4.82 0.19
C ILE A 76 -22.18 -3.99 -0.47
N GLY A 77 -21.79 -3.05 -1.33
CA GLY A 77 -22.67 -2.09 -1.97
C GLY A 77 -22.92 -0.86 -1.09
N LYS A 78 -24.14 -0.32 -1.16
CA LYS A 78 -24.51 0.91 -0.46
C LYS A 78 -25.22 0.59 0.87
N GLY A 79 -24.98 1.43 1.88
CA GLY A 79 -25.74 1.39 3.14
C GLY A 79 -24.93 1.02 4.38
N GLY A 80 -23.60 1.14 4.35
CA GLY A 80 -22.77 1.05 5.56
C GLY A 80 -23.14 2.12 6.59
N ALA A 81 -23.16 1.74 7.86
CA ALA A 81 -23.26 2.70 8.96
C ALA A 81 -21.95 3.49 9.10
N TYR A 82 -21.98 4.62 9.83
CA TYR A 82 -20.75 5.35 10.11
C TYR A 82 -19.74 4.44 10.84
N GLY A 83 -18.56 4.27 10.25
CA GLY A 83 -17.49 3.44 10.78
C GLY A 83 -17.51 1.97 10.33
N SER A 84 -18.52 1.52 9.57
CA SER A 84 -18.53 0.15 9.05
C SER A 84 -17.62 -0.02 7.84
N VAL A 85 -16.97 -1.19 7.73
CA VAL A 85 -16.19 -1.54 6.53
C VAL A 85 -17.14 -1.73 5.34
N THR A 86 -17.06 -0.84 4.36
CA THR A 86 -17.95 -0.85 3.19
C THR A 86 -17.15 -1.05 1.92
N LEU A 87 -17.46 -2.12 1.20
CA LEU A 87 -16.93 -2.43 -0.13
C LEU A 87 -17.98 -2.08 -1.17
N ASP A 88 -17.59 -1.57 -2.33
CA ASP A 88 -18.55 -1.28 -3.41
C ASP A 88 -19.09 -2.58 -4.02
N ASP A 89 -18.16 -3.47 -4.36
CA ASP A 89 -18.40 -4.77 -4.96
C ASP A 89 -17.22 -5.70 -4.64
N CYS A 90 -17.48 -7.01 -4.76
CA CYS A 90 -16.45 -8.02 -4.60
C CYS A 90 -16.75 -9.28 -5.41
N ASN A 91 -15.69 -9.99 -5.80
CA ASN A 91 -15.75 -11.25 -6.55
C ASN A 91 -14.99 -12.34 -5.80
N PHE A 92 -15.63 -13.49 -5.64
CA PHE A 92 -15.08 -14.64 -4.92
C PHE A 92 -14.48 -15.66 -5.88
N HIS A 93 -13.47 -16.40 -5.41
CA HIS A 93 -13.00 -17.59 -6.10
C HIS A 93 -14.10 -18.65 -6.19
N GLU A 94 -14.09 -19.48 -7.24
CA GLU A 94 -15.09 -20.55 -7.46
C GLU A 94 -15.16 -21.60 -6.34
N CYS A 95 -14.09 -21.73 -5.55
CA CYS A 95 -14.03 -22.67 -4.42
C CYS A 95 -14.78 -22.17 -3.17
N VAL A 96 -15.21 -20.90 -3.17
CA VAL A 96 -15.83 -20.24 -2.02
C VAL A 96 -17.33 -20.50 -1.96
N GLN A 97 -17.77 -21.04 -0.83
CA GLN A 97 -19.17 -21.24 -0.49
C GLN A 97 -19.67 -20.07 0.36
N LEU A 98 -20.75 -19.43 -0.09
CA LEU A 98 -21.26 -18.18 0.48
C LEU A 98 -22.41 -18.35 1.48
N GLN A 99 -22.76 -19.60 1.83
CA GLN A 99 -23.91 -19.92 2.70
C GLN A 99 -23.83 -19.17 4.06
N ASP A 100 -22.63 -19.10 4.64
CA ASP A 100 -22.41 -18.44 5.94
C ASP A 100 -22.03 -16.95 5.81
N PHE A 101 -21.81 -16.46 4.58
CA PHE A 101 -21.26 -15.14 4.34
C PHE A 101 -22.27 -14.03 4.63
N GLU A 102 -23.54 -14.24 4.30
CA GLU A 102 -24.59 -13.25 4.54
C GLU A 102 -24.79 -12.97 6.04
N THR A 103 -24.78 -14.02 6.86
CA THR A 103 -25.08 -13.95 8.30
C THR A 103 -23.86 -13.64 9.15
N SER A 104 -22.69 -14.20 8.82
CA SER A 104 -21.52 -14.18 9.70
C SER A 104 -20.26 -13.62 9.05
N ARG A 105 -20.34 -13.20 7.78
CA ARG A 105 -19.18 -12.74 6.98
C ARG A 105 -18.04 -13.75 6.99
N THR A 106 -18.40 -15.03 7.01
CA THR A 106 -17.47 -16.16 6.96
C THR A 106 -17.51 -16.81 5.58
N LEU A 107 -16.32 -16.98 5.00
CA LEU A 107 -16.10 -17.72 3.75
C LEU A 107 -15.68 -19.15 4.08
N SER A 108 -16.39 -20.13 3.55
CA SER A 108 -16.09 -21.57 3.71
C SER A 108 -15.60 -22.13 2.38
N PHE A 109 -14.44 -22.81 2.34
CA PHE A 109 -13.88 -23.34 1.09
C PHE A 109 -12.81 -24.42 1.30
N ILE A 110 -12.61 -25.24 0.28
CA ILE A 110 -11.44 -26.12 0.16
C ILE A 110 -10.41 -25.38 -0.71
N PRO A 111 -9.20 -25.05 -0.20
CA PRO A 111 -8.24 -24.24 -0.93
C PRO A 111 -7.59 -25.06 -2.06
N PRO A 112 -7.38 -24.46 -3.24
CA PRO A 112 -6.40 -24.97 -4.19
C PRO A 112 -4.99 -25.01 -3.59
N ASP A 113 -4.16 -25.94 -4.06
CA ASP A 113 -2.74 -26.02 -3.69
C ASP A 113 -1.98 -24.80 -4.23
N GLY A 114 -1.13 -24.21 -3.39
CA GLY A 114 -0.31 -23.07 -3.78
C GLY A 114 -1.05 -21.74 -3.65
N GLU A 115 -0.80 -20.82 -4.59
CA GLU A 115 -1.20 -19.42 -4.51
C GLU A 115 -2.44 -19.14 -5.36
N PHE A 116 -3.47 -18.56 -4.75
CA PHE A 116 -4.71 -18.18 -5.41
C PHE A 116 -5.35 -16.96 -4.73
N VAL A 117 -6.24 -16.27 -5.43
CA VAL A 117 -6.98 -15.13 -4.88
C VAL A 117 -8.34 -15.61 -4.38
N VAL A 118 -8.62 -15.44 -3.08
CA VAL A 118 -9.89 -15.84 -2.44
C VAL A 118 -11.00 -14.84 -2.78
N LEU A 119 -10.66 -13.55 -2.74
CA LEU A 119 -11.58 -12.43 -2.88
C LEU A 119 -10.87 -11.28 -3.59
N ASN A 120 -11.51 -10.67 -4.58
CA ASN A 120 -11.18 -9.33 -5.08
C ASN A 120 -12.28 -8.36 -4.63
N TYR A 121 -11.93 -7.14 -4.29
CA TYR A 121 -12.89 -6.12 -3.86
C TYR A 121 -12.46 -4.72 -4.30
N ARG A 122 -13.44 -3.82 -4.36
CA ARG A 122 -13.24 -2.43 -4.72
C ARG A 122 -13.85 -1.50 -3.67
N VAL A 123 -13.18 -0.38 -3.40
CA VAL A 123 -13.69 0.70 -2.53
C VAL A 123 -13.50 2.03 -3.23
N THR A 124 -14.56 2.81 -3.38
CA THR A 124 -14.53 4.19 -3.89
C THR A 124 -15.07 5.22 -2.89
N GLY A 125 -15.52 4.76 -1.73
CA GLY A 125 -15.86 5.64 -0.60
C GLY A 125 -14.66 6.47 -0.13
N GLU A 126 -14.93 7.54 0.59
CA GLU A 126 -13.89 8.42 1.14
C GLU A 126 -13.02 7.67 2.15
N PHE A 127 -11.70 7.69 1.93
CA PHE A 127 -10.71 7.18 2.87
C PHE A 127 -9.58 8.18 3.08
N ARG A 128 -8.87 8.06 4.21
CA ARG A 128 -7.69 8.88 4.48
C ARG A 128 -6.50 8.31 3.72
N ALA A 129 -6.00 9.07 2.74
CA ALA A 129 -4.80 8.70 2.01
C ALA A 129 -3.58 8.61 2.95
N PRO A 130 -2.74 7.56 2.83
CA PRO A 130 -1.56 7.35 3.68
C PRO A 130 -0.52 8.48 3.65
N PHE A 131 -0.41 9.19 2.52
CA PHE A 131 0.55 10.28 2.34
C PHE A 131 -0.13 11.48 1.68
N ARG A 132 0.27 12.68 2.10
CA ARG A 132 -0.13 13.94 1.46
C ARG A 132 1.10 14.74 1.05
N VAL A 133 1.04 15.30 -0.16
CA VAL A 133 2.13 16.10 -0.73
C VAL A 133 1.67 17.56 -0.84
N PHE A 134 2.50 18.46 -0.34
CA PHE A 134 2.28 19.91 -0.34
C PHE A 134 3.41 20.57 -1.14
N PRO A 135 3.21 20.82 -2.44
CA PRO A 135 4.18 21.53 -3.26
C PRO A 135 4.07 23.05 -3.07
N ALA A 136 5.21 23.73 -3.06
CA ALA A 136 5.33 25.18 -3.16
C ALA A 136 6.39 25.52 -4.21
N ILE A 137 6.11 26.51 -5.07
CA ILE A 137 6.98 26.91 -6.17
C ILE A 137 7.19 28.42 -6.08
N ASP A 138 8.44 28.81 -5.85
CA ASP A 138 8.88 30.20 -5.81
C ASP A 138 9.79 30.49 -7.01
N GLU A 139 9.58 31.63 -7.66
CA GLU A 139 10.49 32.11 -8.70
C GLU A 139 11.46 33.11 -8.08
N VAL A 140 12.71 32.69 -7.96
CA VAL A 140 13.79 33.50 -7.35
C VAL A 140 14.32 34.51 -8.35
N SER A 141 14.39 34.12 -9.62
CA SER A 141 14.69 34.99 -10.75
C SER A 141 14.12 34.38 -12.03
N PRO A 142 14.12 35.10 -13.16
CA PRO A 142 13.65 34.53 -14.42
C PRO A 142 14.33 33.22 -14.82
N TYR A 143 15.52 32.91 -14.30
CA TYR A 143 16.25 31.67 -14.65
C TYR A 143 16.34 30.67 -13.48
N LYS A 144 15.71 30.97 -12.34
CA LYS A 144 15.83 30.16 -11.12
C LYS A 144 14.50 29.96 -10.44
N LEU A 145 14.12 28.70 -10.28
CA LEU A 145 12.94 28.29 -9.51
C LEU A 145 13.39 27.56 -8.25
N ASP A 146 12.71 27.81 -7.14
CA ASP A 146 12.86 27.07 -5.90
C ASP A 146 11.57 26.28 -5.66
N VAL A 147 11.66 24.95 -5.68
CA VAL A 147 10.52 24.05 -5.48
C VAL A 147 10.68 23.36 -4.14
N THR A 148 9.81 23.68 -3.20
CA THR A 148 9.77 23.01 -1.89
C THR A 148 8.65 22.00 -1.88
N ILE A 149 8.99 20.72 -1.63
CA ILE A 149 8.02 19.65 -1.48
C ILE A 149 8.02 19.18 -0.03
N ARG A 150 6.90 19.38 0.65
CA ARG A 150 6.64 18.82 1.98
C ARG A 150 5.72 17.62 1.83
N CYS A 151 6.14 16.47 2.31
CA CYS A 151 5.34 15.26 2.35
C CYS A 151 5.01 14.91 3.80
N ARG A 152 3.76 14.53 4.07
CA ARG A 152 3.28 14.11 5.39
C ARG A 152 2.81 12.66 5.32
N ALA A 153 3.20 11.85 6.29
CA ALA A 153 2.72 10.49 6.46
C ALA A 153 1.49 10.47 7.40
N ASP A 154 0.29 10.40 6.82
CA ASP A 154 -1.01 10.32 7.52
C ASP A 154 -1.41 8.88 7.87
N ILE A 155 -0.42 8.08 8.26
CA ILE A 155 -0.60 6.74 8.82
C ILE A 155 -0.28 6.75 10.33
N PRO A 156 -0.76 5.78 11.12
CA PRO A 156 -0.46 5.70 12.54
C PRO A 156 1.05 5.69 12.81
N GLU A 157 1.48 6.25 13.95
CA GLU A 157 2.89 6.30 14.35
C GLU A 157 3.54 4.92 14.55
N THR A 158 2.75 3.87 14.70
CA THR A 158 3.22 2.47 14.76
C THR A 158 3.60 1.91 13.40
N ASN A 159 3.16 2.55 12.32
CA ASN A 159 3.39 2.14 10.95
C ASN A 159 4.43 3.03 10.26
N TYR A 160 4.93 2.58 9.12
CA TYR A 160 5.88 3.34 8.31
C TYR A 160 5.69 3.01 6.83
N GLY A 161 5.96 3.96 5.95
CA GLY A 161 6.12 3.71 4.52
C GLY A 161 7.51 3.14 4.23
N ALA A 162 7.59 1.98 3.59
CA ALA A 162 8.81 1.40 3.07
C ALA A 162 9.08 1.92 1.65
N ASN A 163 10.32 2.33 1.40
CA ASN A 163 10.80 2.76 0.08
C ASN A 163 9.84 3.75 -0.62
N VAL A 164 9.44 4.81 0.09
CA VAL A 164 8.57 5.85 -0.47
C VAL A 164 9.37 6.62 -1.53
N VAL A 165 8.84 6.68 -2.75
CA VAL A 165 9.47 7.36 -3.89
C VAL A 165 8.55 8.47 -4.37
N ILE A 166 9.03 9.70 -4.32
CA ILE A 166 8.33 10.90 -4.77
C ILE A 166 9.04 11.39 -6.03
N ARG A 167 8.31 11.48 -7.14
CA ARG A 167 8.84 11.97 -8.43
C ARG A 167 8.26 13.34 -8.74
N ILE A 168 9.15 14.29 -8.95
CA ILE A 168 8.85 15.70 -9.17
C ILE A 168 9.26 16.04 -10.60
N PRO A 169 8.32 16.13 -11.55
CA PRO A 169 8.63 16.62 -12.89
C PRO A 169 9.21 18.03 -12.82
N VAL A 170 10.21 18.31 -13.65
CA VAL A 170 10.80 19.65 -13.80
C VAL A 170 10.64 20.13 -15.23
N PRO A 171 10.71 21.46 -15.49
CA PRO A 171 10.53 22.00 -16.82
C PRO A 171 11.55 21.44 -17.83
N ARG A 172 11.15 21.30 -19.09
CA ARG A 172 12.01 20.75 -20.15
C ARG A 172 13.31 21.53 -20.36
N ASN A 173 13.25 22.85 -20.17
CA ASN A 173 14.38 23.77 -20.25
C ASN A 173 15.21 23.83 -18.95
N THR A 174 15.06 22.87 -18.03
CA THR A 174 15.94 22.73 -16.87
C THR A 174 17.35 22.39 -17.33
N ALA A 175 18.33 23.24 -17.02
CA ALA A 175 19.76 23.00 -17.24
C ALA A 175 20.37 22.18 -16.10
N SER A 176 19.98 22.47 -14.85
CA SER A 176 20.41 21.73 -13.67
C SER A 176 19.40 21.85 -12.52
N ALA A 177 19.40 20.89 -11.60
CA ALA A 177 18.60 20.96 -10.38
C ALA A 177 19.42 20.47 -9.17
N GLY A 178 19.58 21.34 -8.17
CA GLY A 178 20.21 21.03 -6.90
C GLY A 178 19.16 20.56 -5.88
N CYS A 179 19.39 19.42 -5.24
CA CYS A 179 18.49 18.86 -4.23
C CYS A 179 19.05 19.08 -2.83
N GLU A 180 18.29 19.76 -1.97
CA GLU A 180 18.64 20.04 -0.58
C GLU A 180 17.67 19.31 0.35
N LEU A 181 18.21 18.32 1.07
CA LEU A 181 17.51 17.58 2.12
C LEU A 181 17.79 18.21 3.49
N ALA A 182 16.91 17.96 4.46
CA ALA A 182 17.15 18.37 5.84
C ALA A 182 18.42 17.72 6.42
N GLN A 183 19.09 18.38 7.37
CA GLN A 183 20.35 17.89 7.97
C GLN A 183 20.20 16.52 8.66
N ASN A 184 19.00 16.18 9.11
CA ASN A 184 18.63 14.93 9.78
C ASN A 184 17.88 13.94 8.87
N ALA A 185 17.97 14.09 7.55
CA ALA A 185 17.28 13.26 6.56
C ALA A 185 17.88 11.85 6.41
N VAL A 186 17.97 11.10 7.51
CA VAL A 186 18.54 9.75 7.54
C VAL A 186 17.75 8.82 6.62
N GLY A 187 18.45 8.09 5.75
CA GLY A 187 17.82 7.14 4.83
C GLY A 187 17.06 7.79 3.67
N GLN A 188 17.31 9.07 3.38
CA GLN A 188 16.76 9.79 2.25
C GLN A 188 17.82 10.03 1.18
N GLN A 189 17.40 10.00 -0.09
CA GLN A 189 18.24 10.30 -1.24
C GLN A 189 17.42 11.06 -2.28
N ALA A 190 18.03 12.03 -2.95
CA ALA A 190 17.41 12.76 -4.05
C ALA A 190 18.35 12.83 -5.24
N GLU A 191 17.81 12.59 -6.44
CA GLU A 191 18.58 12.59 -7.68
C GLU A 191 17.81 13.27 -8.79
N PHE A 192 18.47 14.17 -9.52
CA PHE A 192 17.94 14.80 -10.73
C PHE A 192 18.38 14.02 -11.97
N SER A 193 17.40 13.64 -12.80
CA SER A 193 17.66 13.09 -14.13
C SER A 193 17.48 14.16 -15.20
N ASN A 194 18.57 14.60 -15.82
CA ASN A 194 18.50 15.56 -16.93
C ASN A 194 17.84 14.96 -18.18
N THR A 195 18.03 13.66 -18.43
CA THR A 195 17.43 12.96 -19.57
C THR A 195 15.92 12.81 -19.39
N ALA A 196 15.47 12.40 -18.20
CA ALA A 196 14.06 12.15 -17.93
C ALA A 196 13.31 13.35 -17.34
N LYS A 197 14.00 14.50 -17.16
CA LYS A 197 13.45 15.78 -16.66
C LYS A 197 12.57 15.65 -15.42
N HIS A 198 13.07 14.92 -14.42
CA HIS A 198 12.44 14.86 -13.11
C HIS A 198 13.48 14.66 -12.00
N VAL A 199 13.10 15.04 -10.78
CA VAL A 199 13.80 14.68 -9.54
C VAL A 199 13.11 13.49 -8.92
N THR A 200 13.89 12.49 -8.50
CA THR A 200 13.41 11.36 -7.71
C THR A 200 13.91 11.52 -6.28
N TRP A 201 12.98 11.65 -5.33
CA TRP A 201 13.25 11.67 -3.90
C TRP A 201 12.79 10.36 -3.26
N THR A 202 13.73 9.61 -2.70
CA THR A 202 13.51 8.30 -2.09
C THR A 202 13.70 8.38 -0.58
N ILE A 203 12.76 7.86 0.18
CA ILE A 203 12.78 7.74 1.64
C ILE A 203 12.68 6.25 1.99
N LYS A 204 13.77 5.64 2.47
CA LYS A 204 13.80 4.19 2.76
C LYS A 204 12.77 3.77 3.79
N LYS A 205 12.59 4.59 4.82
CA LYS A 205 11.61 4.39 5.90
C LYS A 205 10.98 5.72 6.29
N PHE A 206 9.72 5.92 5.95
CA PHE A 206 8.95 7.11 6.28
C PHE A 206 8.04 6.82 7.48
N GLN A 207 8.43 7.28 8.67
CA GLN A 207 7.67 7.04 9.90
C GLN A 207 6.28 7.69 9.84
N GLY A 208 5.26 6.98 10.30
CA GLY A 208 3.90 7.51 10.42
C GLY A 208 3.82 8.72 11.36
N ASN A 209 2.87 9.61 11.08
CA ASN A 209 2.66 10.86 11.79
C ASN A 209 3.87 11.81 11.81
N THR A 210 4.75 11.70 10.80
CA THR A 210 5.89 12.63 10.61
C THR A 210 5.78 13.36 9.28
N GLU A 211 6.53 14.45 9.16
CA GLU A 211 6.67 15.22 7.92
C GLU A 211 8.13 15.23 7.47
N GLN A 212 8.34 15.18 6.16
CA GLN A 212 9.65 15.28 5.53
C GLN A 212 9.59 16.35 4.46
N THR A 213 10.69 17.06 4.23
CA THR A 213 10.75 18.15 3.24
C THR A 213 12.02 18.05 2.41
N ILE A 214 11.88 18.28 1.11
CA ILE A 214 12.97 18.49 0.17
C ILE A 214 12.82 19.86 -0.49
N ARG A 215 13.94 20.54 -0.71
CA ARG A 215 14.02 21.75 -1.51
C ARG A 215 14.79 21.46 -2.80
N VAL A 216 14.26 21.87 -3.94
CA VAL A 216 14.85 21.65 -5.27
C VAL A 216 15.08 22.99 -5.94
N LYS A 217 16.35 23.37 -6.09
CA LYS A 217 16.78 24.60 -6.76
C LYS A 217 17.03 24.32 -8.24
N ILE A 218 16.10 24.75 -9.09
CA ILE A 218 16.11 24.52 -10.53
C ILE A 218 16.75 25.73 -11.22
N THR A 219 17.73 25.48 -12.10
CA THR A 219 18.30 26.48 -13.01
C THR A 219 17.80 26.20 -14.43
N LEU A 220 17.22 27.19 -15.08
CA LEU A 220 16.65 27.12 -16.42
C LEU A 220 17.64 27.64 -17.47
N SER A 221 17.59 27.11 -18.70
CA SER A 221 18.33 27.64 -19.85
C SER A 221 17.71 28.92 -20.42
N ASP A 222 16.40 29.07 -20.26
CA ASP A 222 15.60 30.18 -20.80
C ASP A 222 14.75 30.81 -19.68
N PRO A 223 14.36 32.08 -19.80
CA PRO A 223 13.48 32.72 -18.83
C PRO A 223 12.19 31.93 -18.58
N ALA A 224 11.80 31.85 -17.31
CA ALA A 224 10.57 31.22 -16.86
C ALA A 224 9.37 31.95 -17.46
N THR A 225 8.45 31.17 -17.99
CA THR A 225 7.14 31.64 -18.46
C THR A 225 6.04 31.01 -17.62
N THR A 226 4.81 31.51 -17.78
CA THR A 226 3.62 30.86 -17.19
C THR A 226 3.51 29.39 -17.59
N ASN A 227 3.96 29.01 -18.79
CA ASN A 227 3.96 27.62 -19.25
C ASN A 227 5.05 26.79 -18.57
N THR A 228 6.23 27.35 -18.35
CA THR A 228 7.32 26.71 -17.60
C THR A 228 6.84 26.24 -16.23
N ARG A 229 6.08 27.07 -15.51
CA ARG A 229 5.54 26.71 -14.18
C ARG A 229 4.53 25.56 -14.24
N LYS A 230 3.74 25.45 -15.32
CA LYS A 230 2.75 24.37 -15.51
C LYS A 230 3.39 23.01 -15.79
N GLU A 231 4.66 22.98 -16.21
CA GLU A 231 5.41 21.73 -16.42
C GLU A 231 5.89 21.09 -15.10
N ILE A 232 5.81 21.82 -13.97
CA ILE A 232 6.12 21.27 -12.66
C ILE A 232 4.90 20.51 -12.14
N GLY A 233 4.90 19.21 -12.39
CA GLY A 233 3.87 18.28 -11.95
C GLY A 233 3.12 17.59 -13.08
N PRO A 234 2.13 16.73 -12.77
CA PRO A 234 1.75 16.30 -11.42
C PRO A 234 2.87 15.54 -10.71
N ILE A 235 2.98 15.73 -9.39
CA ILE A 235 3.92 14.98 -8.56
C ILE A 235 3.34 13.60 -8.30
N SER A 236 4.12 12.54 -8.56
CA SER A 236 3.70 11.18 -8.27
C SER A 236 4.41 10.63 -7.04
N LEU A 237 3.72 9.74 -6.33
CA LEU A 237 4.19 9.13 -5.09
C LEU A 237 3.90 7.63 -5.17
N ASN A 238 4.94 6.82 -5.01
CA ASN A 238 4.86 5.36 -4.91
C ASN A 238 5.34 4.94 -3.53
N PHE A 239 4.69 3.97 -2.92
CA PHE A 239 5.00 3.53 -1.56
C PHE A 239 4.57 2.10 -1.32
N GLU A 240 5.00 1.56 -0.17
CA GLU A 240 4.41 0.37 0.42
C GLU A 240 4.26 0.63 1.93
N VAL A 241 3.10 0.33 2.53
CA VAL A 241 2.92 0.33 3.98
C VAL A 241 2.68 -1.11 4.44
N PRO A 242 3.68 -1.75 5.09
CA PRO A 242 3.51 -3.09 5.62
C PRO A 242 2.65 -3.08 6.89
N MET A 243 1.93 -4.19 7.09
CA MET A 243 1.04 -4.43 8.23
C MET A 243 -0.02 -3.32 8.39
N TYR A 244 -0.49 -2.77 7.28
CA TYR A 244 -1.50 -1.72 7.22
C TYR A 244 -2.39 -1.91 5.99
N ASN A 245 -3.67 -1.58 6.14
CA ASN A 245 -4.62 -1.47 5.05
C ASN A 245 -5.59 -0.32 5.33
N VAL A 246 -6.12 0.28 4.27
CA VAL A 246 -6.86 1.54 4.31
C VAL A 246 -8.37 1.29 4.36
N SER A 247 -8.85 0.18 3.78
CA SER A 247 -10.27 -0.18 3.85
C SER A 247 -10.73 -0.61 5.25
N ASN A 248 -9.80 -0.89 6.17
CA ASN A 248 -10.03 -1.55 7.46
C ASN A 248 -10.62 -2.98 7.36
N LEU A 249 -10.63 -3.57 6.15
CA LEU A 249 -10.94 -4.99 5.99
C LEU A 249 -9.92 -5.82 6.77
N ALA A 250 -10.41 -6.68 7.65
CA ALA A 250 -9.60 -7.44 8.59
C ALA A 250 -10.03 -8.90 8.61
N VAL A 251 -9.04 -9.77 8.72
CA VAL A 251 -9.25 -11.19 9.00
C VAL A 251 -9.39 -11.36 10.51
N ARG A 252 -10.61 -11.69 10.96
CA ARG A 252 -10.88 -11.95 12.39
C ARG A 252 -10.33 -13.30 12.82
N TYR A 253 -10.56 -14.33 12.02
CA TYR A 253 -9.97 -15.65 12.23
C TYR A 253 -9.88 -16.45 10.94
N LEU A 254 -8.95 -17.40 10.93
CA LEU A 254 -8.86 -18.50 9.96
C LEU A 254 -8.91 -19.83 10.71
N ARG A 255 -10.00 -20.59 10.52
CA ARG A 255 -10.13 -21.96 11.02
C ARG A 255 -9.81 -22.94 9.92
N ILE A 256 -9.18 -24.04 10.32
CA ILE A 256 -8.78 -25.14 9.45
C ILE A 256 -9.45 -26.37 10.04
N ALA A 257 -10.24 -27.09 9.25
CA ALA A 257 -10.91 -28.30 9.70
C ALA A 257 -9.89 -29.30 10.27
N GLU A 258 -10.21 -29.91 11.40
CA GLU A 258 -9.30 -30.79 12.11
C GLU A 258 -9.02 -32.06 11.29
N GLN A 259 -7.76 -32.31 10.95
CA GLN A 259 -7.28 -33.57 10.37
C GLN A 259 -6.60 -34.45 11.43
N GLY A 260 -7.25 -34.63 12.58
CA GLY A 260 -6.75 -35.42 13.71
C GLY A 260 -5.92 -34.63 14.73
N LYS A 261 -5.68 -35.23 15.90
CA LYS A 261 -5.16 -34.56 17.11
C LYS A 261 -3.77 -33.91 16.99
N ALA A 262 -2.95 -34.34 16.02
CA ALA A 262 -1.58 -33.83 15.84
C ALA A 262 -1.46 -32.79 14.71
N TYR A 263 -2.55 -32.46 14.03
CA TYR A 263 -2.52 -31.54 12.89
C TYR A 263 -2.62 -30.07 13.36
N ASN A 264 -1.47 -29.40 13.44
CA ASN A 264 -1.41 -27.99 13.82
C ASN A 264 -0.57 -27.17 12.82
N PRO A 265 -1.18 -26.71 11.71
CA PRO A 265 -0.49 -25.92 10.69
C PRO A 265 -0.13 -24.50 11.15
N TYR A 266 0.95 -23.95 10.59
CA TYR A 266 1.31 -22.55 10.80
C TYR A 266 0.41 -21.63 9.99
N ARG A 267 0.02 -20.49 10.58
CA ARG A 267 -0.88 -19.50 9.98
C ARG A 267 -0.19 -18.15 9.98
N TRP A 268 -0.20 -17.50 8.83
CA TRP A 268 0.38 -16.17 8.65
C TRP A 268 -0.66 -15.23 8.06
N VAL A 269 -0.75 -14.03 8.62
CA VAL A 269 -1.60 -12.96 8.08
C VAL A 269 -0.77 -11.70 7.98
N ARG A 270 -0.81 -11.03 6.83
CA ARG A 270 -0.24 -9.69 6.66
C ARG A 270 -1.15 -8.81 5.82
N TYR A 271 -0.99 -7.52 6.03
CA TYR A 271 -1.70 -6.46 5.34
C TYR A 271 -0.66 -5.61 4.61
N VAL A 272 -0.89 -5.28 3.34
CA VAL A 272 0.03 -4.46 2.57
C VAL A 272 -0.78 -3.46 1.75
N THR A 273 -0.46 -2.18 1.93
CA THR A 273 -1.00 -1.08 1.12
C THR A 273 0.07 -0.58 0.17
N GLN A 274 -0.26 -0.40 -1.11
CA GLN A 274 0.61 0.15 -2.14
C GLN A 274 -0.07 1.29 -2.89
#